data_AF-A0AA40JJ84-F1
#
_entry.id   AF-A0AA40JJ84-F1
#
_cell.length_a   1.000
_cell.length_b   1.000
_cell.length_c   1.000
_cell.angle_alpha   90.00
_cell.angle_beta   90.00
_cell.angle_gamma   90.00
#
_symmetry.space_group_name_H-M   'P 1'
#
loop_
_entity.id
_entity.type
_entity.pdbx_description
1 polymer ?
#
loop_
_entity_poly.entity_id
_entity_poly.type
_entity_poly.pdbx_seq_one_letter_code
_entity_poly.pdbx_strand_id
1 'polypeptide(L)'
;MSQPTLPHHAQPDAQLALAMLVRHVRRVASHQAARIALGEVTPQQACSAVVRQGASLAVTAQYFGADDVAIAIAEAADQEAARLNPEWRIAREPAGNIGASA
;
A
#
# COMPACT_ATOMS: atom_id res chain seq x y z
N MET A 1 -36.84 -13.69 15.45
CA MET A 1 -36.49 -13.53 14.02
C MET A 1 -34.99 -13.57 13.90
N SER A 2 -34.43 -14.70 13.47
CA SER A 2 -32.97 -14.88 13.38
C SER A 2 -32.48 -14.32 12.04
N GLN A 3 -31.62 -13.31 12.07
CA GLN A 3 -30.92 -12.84 10.88
C GLN A 3 -29.97 -13.94 10.37
N PRO A 4 -29.98 -14.27 9.07
CA PRO A 4 -28.97 -15.15 8.51
C PRO A 4 -27.67 -14.36 8.36
N THR A 5 -26.64 -14.71 9.14
CA THR A 5 -25.27 -14.26 8.91
C THR A 5 -24.76 -14.96 7.64
N LEU A 6 -24.86 -14.28 6.50
CA LEU A 6 -24.31 -14.78 5.25
C LEU A 6 -22.79 -14.86 5.39
N PRO A 7 -22.15 -16.01 5.10
CA PRO A 7 -20.70 -16.10 5.08
C PRO A 7 -20.16 -15.17 3.99
N HIS A 8 -19.28 -14.25 4.38
CA HIS A 8 -18.56 -13.38 3.46
C HIS A 8 -17.55 -14.21 2.66
N HIS A 9 -18.02 -14.90 1.63
CA HIS A 9 -17.14 -15.49 0.63
C HIS A 9 -16.56 -14.36 -0.21
N ALA A 10 -15.26 -14.09 -0.04
CA ALA A 10 -14.51 -13.25 -0.95
C ALA A 10 -14.73 -13.77 -2.38
N GLN A 11 -15.37 -12.96 -3.22
CA GLN A 11 -15.63 -13.33 -4.61
C GLN A 11 -14.29 -13.59 -5.31
N PRO A 12 -14.15 -14.69 -6.08
CA PRO A 12 -12.88 -15.06 -6.70
C PRO A 12 -12.32 -13.95 -7.60
N ASP A 13 -13.20 -13.15 -8.22
CA ASP A 13 -12.83 -12.01 -9.06
C ASP A 13 -12.22 -10.86 -8.23
N ALA A 14 -12.74 -10.60 -7.03
CA ALA A 14 -12.19 -9.60 -6.12
C ALA A 14 -10.80 -10.00 -5.60
N GLN A 15 -10.61 -11.29 -5.31
CA GLN A 15 -9.30 -11.83 -4.92
C GLN A 15 -8.29 -11.76 -6.08
N LEU A 16 -8.72 -12.06 -7.30
CA LEU A 16 -7.88 -11.92 -8.49
C LEU A 16 -7.50 -10.46 -8.74
N ALA A 17 -8.48 -9.55 -8.67
CA ALA A 17 -8.24 -8.11 -8.81
C ALA A 17 -7.24 -7.61 -7.76
N LEU A 18 -7.42 -7.99 -6.50
CA LEU A 18 -6.48 -7.68 -5.43
C LEU A 18 -5.07 -8.20 -5.73
N ALA A 19 -4.95 -9.48 -6.12
CA ALA A 19 -3.65 -10.08 -6.45
C ALA A 19 -2.95 -9.34 -7.61
N MET A 20 -3.70 -8.93 -8.63
CA MET A 20 -3.15 -8.14 -9.74
C MET A 20 -2.71 -6.74 -9.31
N LEU A 21 -3.49 -6.05 -8.47
CA LEU A 21 -3.17 -4.71 -7.98
C LEU A 21 -1.94 -4.74 -7.07
N VAL A 22 -1.84 -5.70 -6.15
CA VAL A 22 -0.66 -5.90 -5.31
C VAL A 22 0.56 -6.25 -6.17
N ARG A 23 0.40 -7.14 -7.17
CA ARG A 23 1.48 -7.46 -8.11
C ARG A 23 1.95 -6.22 -8.88
N HIS A 24 1.04 -5.33 -9.26
CA HIS A 24 1.39 -4.08 -9.94
C HIS A 24 2.22 -3.17 -9.05
N VAL A 25 1.84 -2.98 -7.78
CA VAL A 25 2.63 -2.21 -6.80
C VAL A 25 4.06 -2.78 -6.68
N ARG A 26 4.18 -4.10 -6.55
CA ARG A 26 5.49 -4.77 -6.50
C ARG A 26 6.32 -4.55 -7.75
N ARG A 27 5.70 -4.60 -8.94
CA ARG A 27 6.38 -4.33 -10.21
C ARG A 27 6.92 -2.90 -10.27
N VAL A 28 6.13 -1.92 -9.81
CA VAL A 28 6.58 -0.53 -9.72
C VAL A 28 7.76 -0.40 -8.77
N ALA A 29 7.70 -1.05 -7.60
CA ALA A 29 8.80 -1.06 -6.65
C ALA A 29 10.08 -1.70 -7.22
N SER A 30 9.98 -2.84 -7.90
CA SER A 30 11.14 -3.47 -8.57
C SER A 30 11.73 -2.58 -9.65
N HIS A 31 10.89 -1.87 -10.42
CA HIS A 31 11.37 -0.90 -11.40
C HIS A 31 12.11 0.27 -10.72
N GLN A 32 11.59 0.80 -9.61
CA GLN A 32 12.30 1.84 -8.87
C GLN A 32 13.60 1.33 -8.24
N ALA A 33 13.64 0.10 -7.74
CA ALA A 33 14.88 -0.53 -7.24
C ALA A 33 15.98 -0.58 -8.31
N ALA A 34 15.62 -0.95 -9.54
CA ALA A 34 16.56 -0.94 -10.66
C ALA A 34 17.10 0.47 -10.95
N ARG A 35 16.23 1.49 -10.88
CA ARG A 35 16.64 2.89 -11.09
C ARG A 35 17.55 3.41 -9.97
N ILE A 36 17.33 2.98 -8.72
CA ILE A 36 18.28 3.25 -7.61
C ILE A 36 19.65 2.63 -7.92
N ALA A 37 19.67 1.36 -8.34
CA ALA A 37 20.92 0.65 -8.64
C ALA A 37 21.71 1.29 -9.79
N LEU A 38 21.02 1.90 -10.75
CA LEU A 38 21.62 2.68 -11.84
C LEU A 38 22.00 4.12 -11.44
N GLY A 39 21.66 4.56 -10.22
CA GLY A 39 21.91 5.92 -9.75
C GLY A 39 21.02 6.99 -10.37
N GLU A 40 19.93 6.61 -11.03
CA GLU A 40 19.00 7.55 -11.69
C GLU A 40 18.10 8.30 -10.71
N VAL A 41 17.81 7.69 -9.57
CA VAL A 41 16.94 8.24 -8.52
C VAL A 41 17.47 7.90 -7.14
N THR A 42 17.15 8.74 -6.16
CA THR A 42 17.45 8.44 -4.76
C THR A 42 16.46 7.42 -4.19
N PRO A 43 16.84 6.67 -3.15
CA PRO A 43 15.91 5.81 -2.40
C PRO A 43 14.65 6.54 -1.93
N GLN A 44 14.77 7.81 -1.54
CA GLN A 44 13.64 8.64 -1.10
C GLN A 44 12.69 8.98 -2.26
N GLN A 45 13.22 9.30 -3.44
CA GLN A 45 12.39 9.53 -4.64
C GLN A 45 11.68 8.26 -5.10
N ALA A 46 12.40 7.14 -5.12
CA ALA A 46 11.86 5.82 -5.44
C ALA A 46 10.74 5.41 -4.48
N CYS A 47 10.97 5.57 -3.17
CA CYS A 47 9.98 5.35 -2.11
C CYS A 47 8.73 6.21 -2.33
N SER A 48 8.89 7.52 -2.54
CA SER A 48 7.77 8.44 -2.79
C SER A 48 6.95 8.02 -4.01
N ALA A 49 7.59 7.57 -5.09
CA ALA A 49 6.90 7.09 -6.28
C ALA A 49 6.05 5.83 -6.01
N VAL A 50 6.57 4.87 -5.25
CA VAL A 50 5.82 3.65 -4.86
C VAL A 50 4.63 3.99 -3.98
N VAL A 51 4.82 4.82 -2.96
CA VAL A 51 3.76 5.24 -2.04
C VAL A 51 2.65 6.00 -2.78
N ARG A 52 3.02 6.94 -3.66
CA ARG A 52 2.05 7.70 -4.46
C ARG A 52 1.22 6.79 -5.35
N GLN A 53 1.86 5.81 -6.00
CA GLN A 53 1.17 4.85 -6.85
C GLN A 53 0.22 3.97 -6.03
N GLY A 54 0.68 3.45 -4.89
CA GLY A 54 -0.13 2.64 -3.97
C GLY A 54 -1.34 3.41 -3.45
N ALA A 55 -1.14 4.65 -2.99
CA ALA A 55 -2.21 5.52 -2.51
C ALA A 55 -3.26 5.80 -3.60
N SER A 56 -2.84 6.08 -4.83
CA SER A 56 -3.77 6.29 -5.95
C SER A 56 -4.65 5.07 -6.22
N LEU A 57 -4.09 3.87 -6.14
CA LEU A 57 -4.83 2.61 -6.33
C LEU A 57 -5.75 2.32 -5.14
N ALA A 58 -5.29 2.55 -3.91
CA ALA A 58 -6.08 2.37 -2.70
C ALA A 58 -7.30 3.31 -2.67
N VAL A 59 -7.11 4.59 -3.00
CA VAL A 59 -8.21 5.57 -3.14
C VAL A 59 -9.22 5.13 -4.21
N THR A 60 -8.73 4.59 -5.33
CA THR A 60 -9.61 4.06 -6.38
C THR A 60 -10.42 2.87 -5.88
N ALA A 61 -9.79 1.91 -5.18
CA ALA A 61 -10.50 0.77 -4.59
C ALA A 61 -11.56 1.21 -3.56
N GLN A 62 -11.23 2.20 -2.72
CA GLN A 62 -12.17 2.77 -1.76
C GLN A 62 -13.35 3.49 -2.44
N TYR A 63 -13.11 4.22 -3.54
CA TYR A 63 -14.18 4.85 -4.33
C TYR A 63 -15.21 3.84 -4.83
N PHE A 64 -14.79 2.61 -5.16
CA PHE A 64 -15.67 1.52 -5.57
C PHE A 64 -16.20 0.67 -4.39
N GLY A 65 -15.97 1.08 -3.14
CA GLY A 65 -16.44 0.37 -1.94
C GLY A 65 -15.65 -0.90 -1.60
N ALA A 66 -14.43 -1.05 -2.12
CA ALA A 66 -13.55 -2.19 -1.86
C ALA A 66 -12.50 -1.84 -0.79
N ASP A 67 -12.93 -1.59 0.45
CA ASP A 67 -12.06 -1.13 1.54
C ASP A 67 -10.96 -2.15 1.90
N ASP A 68 -11.27 -3.44 1.96
CA ASP A 68 -10.28 -4.49 2.24
C ASP A 68 -9.16 -4.51 1.17
N VAL A 69 -9.53 -4.26 -0.09
CA VAL A 69 -8.59 -4.17 -1.21
C VAL A 69 -7.73 -2.91 -1.08
N ALA A 70 -8.33 -1.78 -0.69
CA ALA A 70 -7.62 -0.53 -0.45
C ALA A 70 -6.56 -0.68 0.65
N ILE A 71 -6.92 -1.33 1.77
CA ILE A 71 -6.02 -1.61 2.89
C ILE A 71 -4.85 -2.49 2.42
N ALA A 72 -5.14 -3.60 1.74
CA ALA A 72 -4.10 -4.53 1.27
C ALA A 72 -3.13 -3.88 0.26
N ILE A 73 -3.62 -2.97 -0.59
CA ILE A 73 -2.78 -2.19 -1.51
C ILE A 73 -1.87 -1.23 -0.72
N ALA A 74 -2.43 -0.51 0.26
CA ALA A 74 -1.67 0.42 1.08
C ALA A 74 -0.56 -0.30 1.86
N GLU A 75 -0.88 -1.43 2.50
CA GLU A 75 0.10 -2.26 3.20
C GLU A 75 1.21 -2.77 2.28
N ALA A 76 0.85 -3.24 1.08
CA ALA A 76 1.84 -3.69 0.10
C ALA A 76 2.76 -2.54 -0.34
N ALA A 77 2.20 -1.36 -0.61
CA ALA A 77 2.97 -0.18 -1.00
C ALA A 77 3.93 0.25 0.12
N ASP A 78 3.48 0.22 1.37
CA ASP A 78 4.30 0.54 2.53
C ASP A 78 5.44 -0.45 2.77
N GLN A 79 5.16 -1.74 2.61
CA GLN A 79 6.19 -2.78 2.73
C GLN A 79 7.28 -2.61 1.67
N GLU A 80 6.91 -2.36 0.42
CA GLU A 80 7.87 -2.14 -0.66
C GLU A 80 8.61 -0.80 -0.50
N ALA A 81 7.92 0.25 -0.06
CA ALA A 81 8.54 1.54 0.27
C ALA A 81 9.61 1.40 1.36
N ALA A 82 9.32 0.65 2.43
CA ALA A 82 10.28 0.35 3.50
C ALA A 82 11.47 -0.50 3.04
N ARG A 83 11.31 -1.34 2.01
CA ARG A 83 12.42 -2.09 1.39
C ARG A 83 13.33 -1.19 0.57
N LEU A 84 12.75 -0.23 -0.16
CA LEU A 84 13.51 0.72 -0.98
C LEU A 84 14.22 1.76 -0.11
N ASN A 85 13.56 2.22 0.95
CA ASN A 85 14.09 3.20 1.88
C ASN A 85 13.75 2.79 3.33
N PRO A 86 14.67 2.18 4.09
CA PRO A 86 14.43 1.80 5.48
C PRO A 86 14.00 2.97 6.39
N GLU A 87 14.41 4.20 6.09
CA GLU A 87 14.01 5.40 6.82
C GLU A 87 12.51 5.71 6.68
N TRP A 88 11.84 5.19 5.64
CA TRP A 88 10.39 5.28 5.49
C TRP A 88 9.65 4.70 6.69
N ARG A 89 10.14 3.59 7.24
CA ARG A 89 9.52 2.95 8.40
C ARG A 89 9.66 3.81 9.66
N ILE A 90 10.76 4.55 9.79
CA ILE A 90 11.04 5.44 10.93
C ILE A 90 10.20 6.71 10.82
N ALA A 91 10.09 7.30 9.63
CA ALA A 91 9.25 8.48 9.39
C ALA A 91 7.74 8.21 9.56
N ARG A 92 7.34 6.94 9.60
CA ARG A 92 5.96 6.48 9.79
C ARG A 92 5.61 6.16 11.24
N GLU A 93 6.54 6.24 12.20
CA GLU A 93 6.10 6.21 13.60
C GLU A 93 5.02 7.29 13.78
N PRO A 94 3.86 6.95 14.36
CA PRO A 94 2.83 7.93 14.55
C PRO A 94 3.46 9.06 15.35
N ALA A 95 3.18 10.31 14.99
CA ALA A 95 3.37 11.44 15.88
C ALA A 95 2.40 11.34 17.09
N GLY A 96 2.40 10.19 17.78
CA GLY A 96 1.54 9.82 18.89
C GLY A 96 2.04 10.33 20.23
N ASN A 97 3.06 11.21 20.25
CA ASN A 97 3.57 11.84 21.47
C ASN A 97 3.62 13.39 21.37
N ILE A 98 2.80 14.02 20.53
CA ILE A 98 2.57 15.47 20.61
C ILE A 98 1.08 15.67 20.97
N GLY A 99 0.77 15.59 22.26
CA GLY A 99 -0.60 15.81 22.72
C GLY A 99 -0.95 15.41 24.15
N ALA A 100 -0.05 14.79 24.93
CA ALA A 100 -0.24 14.63 26.38
C ALA A 100 0.46 15.78 27.13
N SER A 101 -0.12 16.97 27.03
CA SER A 101 0.18 18.10 27.92
C SER A 101 -1.07 18.95 28.05
N ALA A 102 -1.91 18.60 29.03
CA ALA A 102 -2.70 19.49 29.88
C ALA A 102 -3.44 18.64 30.92
#